data_AF-A0A840WPN2-F1
#
_entry.id   AF-A0A840WPN2-F1
#
_cell.length_a   1.000
_cell.length_b   1.000
_cell.length_c   1.000
_cell.angle_alpha   90.00
_cell.angle_beta   90.00
_cell.angle_gamma   90.00
#
_symmetry.space_group_name_H-M   'P 1'
#
loop_
_entity.id
_entity.type
_entity.pdbx_description
1 polymer ?
#
loop_
_entity_poly.entity_id
_entity_poly.type
_entity_poly.pdbx_seq_one_letter_code
_entity_poly.pdbx_strand_id
1 'polypeptide(L)'
;MNDPGAPSPTEVISAWIPHDARFRESALRHAVGDTSGRRLHVYVDSLVNRANDDGSPLSEYDLRTMAAVREDLDRRPLTSVDWRAVRERLVAGLF
;
A
#
# COMPACT_ATOMS: atom_id res chain seq x y z
N MET A 1 -5.14 15.59 -17.13
CA MET A 1 -6.42 14.98 -17.48
C MET A 1 -6.54 13.73 -16.62
N ASN A 2 -7.52 13.66 -15.70
CA ASN A 2 -7.85 12.40 -15.04
C ASN A 2 -8.54 11.53 -16.09
N ASP A 3 -7.92 10.42 -16.46
CA ASP A 3 -8.58 9.40 -17.28
C ASP A 3 -9.70 8.78 -16.44
N PRO A 4 -10.99 8.89 -16.84
CA PRO A 4 -12.11 8.39 -16.04
C PRO A 4 -12.11 6.86 -15.88
N GLY A 5 -11.21 6.13 -16.56
CA GLY A 5 -11.00 4.70 -16.39
C GLY A 5 -9.82 4.29 -15.49
N ALA A 6 -8.96 5.24 -15.09
CA ALA A 6 -7.80 4.91 -14.27
C ALA A 6 -8.19 4.75 -12.78
N PRO A 7 -7.77 3.66 -12.11
CA PRO A 7 -8.09 3.43 -10.70
C PRO A 7 -7.56 4.60 -9.85
N SER A 8 -8.30 4.98 -8.81
CA SER A 8 -7.81 5.94 -7.82
C SER A 8 -6.62 5.39 -7.04
N PRO A 9 -5.78 6.24 -6.43
CA PRO A 9 -4.68 5.78 -5.58
C PRO A 9 -5.16 4.85 -4.44
N THR A 10 -6.32 5.14 -3.87
CA THR A 10 -6.97 4.27 -2.87
C THR A 10 -7.29 2.88 -3.45
N GLU A 11 -7.81 2.81 -4.68
CA GLU A 11 -8.13 1.54 -5.33
C GLU A 11 -6.89 0.73 -5.68
N VAL A 12 -5.84 1.39 -6.20
CA VAL A 12 -4.55 0.74 -6.49
C VAL A 12 -3.98 0.08 -5.24
N ILE A 13 -3.89 0.82 -4.13
CA ILE A 13 -3.35 0.28 -2.87
C ILE A 13 -4.29 -0.79 -2.27
N SER A 14 -5.61 -0.57 -2.33
CA SER A 14 -6.60 -1.54 -1.85
C SER A 14 -6.56 -2.85 -2.63
N ALA A 15 -6.23 -2.80 -3.92
CA ALA A 15 -6.12 -3.97 -4.77
C ALA A 15 -4.78 -4.68 -4.61
N TRP A 16 -3.68 -3.95 -4.44
CA TRP A 16 -2.34 -4.55 -4.36
C TRP A 16 -2.09 -5.26 -3.02
N ILE A 17 -2.20 -4.55 -1.88
CA ILE A 17 -1.72 -5.05 -0.57
C ILE A 17 -2.34 -6.42 -0.19
N PRO A 18 -3.65 -6.65 -0.34
CA PRO A 18 -4.25 -7.93 0.05
C PRO A 18 -3.76 -9.12 -0.78
N HIS A 19 -3.32 -8.88 -2.02
CA HIS A 19 -2.91 -9.93 -2.98
C HIS A 19 -1.40 -10.16 -2.99
N ASP A 20 -0.62 -9.29 -2.36
CA ASP A 20 0.83 -9.46 -2.23
C ASP A 20 1.19 -10.12 -0.90
N ALA A 21 1.26 -11.45 -0.90
CA ALA A 21 1.50 -12.27 0.29
C ALA A 21 2.76 -11.85 1.08
N ARG A 22 3.76 -11.26 0.41
CA ARG A 22 5.01 -10.80 1.03
C ARG A 22 4.79 -9.64 1.99
N PHE A 23 3.96 -8.68 1.61
CA PHE A 23 3.71 -7.46 2.40
C PHE A 23 2.42 -7.52 3.21
N ARG A 24 1.51 -8.44 2.85
CA ARG A 24 0.18 -8.56 3.47
C ARG A 24 0.25 -8.69 4.99
N GLU A 25 1.12 -9.53 5.53
CA GLU A 25 1.19 -9.77 6.98
C GLU A 25 1.63 -8.52 7.74
N SER A 26 2.71 -7.87 7.31
CA SER A 26 3.18 -6.60 7.90
C SER A 26 2.13 -5.49 7.75
N ALA A 27 1.53 -5.34 6.57
CA ALA A 27 0.45 -4.38 6.35
C ALA A 27 -0.73 -4.61 7.29
N LEU A 28 -1.13 -5.87 7.50
CA LEU A 28 -2.19 -6.23 8.46
C LEU A 28 -1.82 -5.87 9.90
N ARG A 29 -0.58 -6.14 10.34
CA ARG A 29 -0.10 -5.74 11.68
C ARG A 29 -0.23 -4.23 11.89
N HIS A 30 0.17 -3.43 10.90
CA HIS A 30 0.04 -1.96 10.96
C HIS A 30 -1.42 -1.49 10.93
N ALA A 31 -2.26 -2.14 10.11
CA ALA A 31 -3.68 -1.82 9.95
C ALA A 31 -4.53 -2.17 11.19
N VAL A 32 -4.21 -3.27 11.88
CA VAL A 32 -4.86 -3.67 13.13
C VAL A 32 -4.38 -2.80 14.30
N GLY A 33 -3.09 -2.46 14.33
CA GLY A 33 -2.48 -1.68 15.39
C GLY A 33 -2.83 -0.17 15.39
N ASP A 34 -3.53 0.32 14.36
CA ASP A 34 -3.94 1.73 14.25
C ASP A 34 -5.22 1.89 13.42
N THR A 35 -6.31 2.27 14.07
CA THR A 35 -7.63 2.47 13.45
C THR A 35 -7.68 3.67 12.51
N SER A 36 -6.75 4.62 12.62
CA SER A 36 -6.69 5.80 11.74
C SER A 36 -6.09 5.48 10.36
N GLY A 37 -5.42 4.33 10.20
CA GLY A 37 -4.69 3.96 9.00
C GLY A 37 -3.34 4.65 8.84
N ARG A 38 -2.91 5.49 9.80
CA ARG A 38 -1.65 6.24 9.72
C ARG A 38 -0.43 5.32 9.77
N ARG A 39 -0.42 4.27 10.59
CA ARG A 39 0.66 3.26 10.59
C ARG A 39 0.75 2.54 9.26
N LEU A 40 -0.40 2.19 8.66
CA LEU A 40 -0.45 1.58 7.33
C LEU A 40 0.12 2.52 6.26
N HIS A 41 -0.21 3.81 6.30
CA HIS A 41 0.39 4.82 5.44
C HIS A 41 1.92 4.83 5.57
N VAL A 42 2.44 4.94 6.80
CA VAL A 42 3.89 5.00 7.04
C VAL A 42 4.60 3.74 6.53
N TYR A 43 4.00 2.58 6.77
CA TYR A 43 4.50 1.31 6.27
C TYR A 43 4.59 1.29 4.74
N VAL A 44 3.50 1.66 4.06
CA VAL A 44 3.47 1.66 2.60
C VAL A 44 4.37 2.74 1.99
N ASP A 45 4.49 3.91 2.63
CA ASP A 45 5.48 4.92 2.24
C ASP A 45 6.90 4.37 2.33
N SER A 46 7.22 3.62 3.39
CA SER A 46 8.52 2.97 3.56
C SER A 46 8.81 1.97 2.45
N LEU A 47 7.84 1.14 2.09
CA LEU A 47 7.97 0.20 0.98
C LEU A 47 8.19 0.93 -0.36
N VAL A 48 7.23 1.79 -0.70
CA VAL A 48 7.12 2.39 -2.04
C VAL A 48 8.18 3.45 -2.29
N ASN A 49 8.52 4.27 -1.30
CA ASN A 49 9.40 5.42 -1.49
C ASN A 49 10.79 5.22 -0.88
N ARG A 50 10.97 4.29 0.07
CA ARG A 50 12.25 4.10 0.79
C ARG A 50 12.89 2.73 0.59
N ALA A 51 12.25 1.85 -0.18
CA ALA A 51 12.73 0.49 -0.40
C ALA A 51 13.03 -0.25 0.91
N ASN A 52 12.15 -0.07 1.91
CA ASN A 52 12.34 -0.62 3.24
C ASN A 52 11.05 -1.25 3.79
N ASP A 53 11.13 -2.52 4.17
CA ASP A 53 10.07 -3.31 4.80
C ASP A 53 10.38 -3.47 6.29
N ASP A 54 9.75 -2.65 7.13
CA ASP A 54 9.88 -2.68 8.60
C ASP A 54 11.34 -2.73 9.11
N GLY A 55 12.21 -1.92 8.51
CA GLY A 55 13.63 -1.84 8.85
C GLY A 55 14.54 -2.71 7.99
N SER A 56 14.00 -3.62 7.18
CA SER A 56 14.78 -4.46 6.26
C SER A 56 14.81 -3.86 4.85
N PRO A 57 15.95 -3.86 4.13
CA PRO A 57 15.99 -3.45 2.74
C PRO A 57 15.20 -4.43 1.85
N LEU A 58 14.52 -3.91 0.84
CA LEU A 58 13.79 -4.73 -0.14
C LEU A 58 14.74 -5.52 -1.04
N SER A 59 14.32 -6.73 -1.42
CA SER A 59 15.02 -7.51 -2.45
C SER A 59 14.86 -6.88 -3.84
N GLU A 60 15.67 -7.29 -4.82
CA GLU A 60 15.51 -6.83 -6.22
C GLU A 60 14.13 -7.14 -6.81
N TYR A 61 13.52 -8.25 -6.38
CA TYR A 61 12.19 -8.65 -6.82
C TYR A 61 11.11 -7.75 -6.21
N ASP A 62 11.27 -7.39 -4.94
CA ASP A 62 10.37 -6.47 -4.24
C ASP A 62 10.50 -5.03 -4.76
N LEU A 63 11.71 -4.60 -5.10
CA LEU A 63 11.96 -3.32 -5.77
C LEU A 63 11.22 -3.20 -7.10
N ARG A 64 11.20 -4.29 -7.90
CA ARG A 64 10.42 -4.36 -9.14
C ARG A 64 8.92 -4.29 -8.87
N THR A 65 8.46 -4.94 -7.80
CA THR A 65 7.06 -4.83 -7.37
C THR A 65 6.72 -3.38 -7.00
N MET A 66 7.58 -2.69 -6.24
CA MET A 66 7.37 -1.29 -5.88
C MET A 66 7.40 -0.37 -7.11
N ALA A 67 8.19 -0.71 -8.14
CA ALA A 67 8.17 0.02 -9.41
C ALA A 67 6.80 -0.10 -10.10
N ALA A 68 6.25 -1.30 -10.21
CA ALA A 68 4.92 -1.52 -10.77
C ALA A 68 3.83 -0.77 -9.98
N VAL A 69 3.85 -0.82 -8.64
CA VAL A 69 2.90 -0.08 -7.81
C VAL A 69 3.00 1.44 -8.05
N ARG A 70 4.22 2.00 -8.21
CA ARG A 70 4.39 3.43 -8.52
C ARG A 70 3.87 3.80 -9.90
N GLU A 71 3.97 2.90 -10.87
CA GLU A 71 3.40 3.07 -12.21
C GLU A 71 1.87 3.05 -12.14
N ASP A 72 1.26 2.11 -11.42
CA ASP A 72 -0.19 2.00 -11.24
C ASP A 72 -0.77 3.22 -10.49
N LEU A 73 0.00 3.78 -9.55
CA LEU A 73 -0.35 5.03 -8.89
C LEU A 73 -0.33 6.23 -9.85
N ASP A 74 0.20 6.07 -11.07
CA ASP A 74 0.37 7.13 -12.07
C ASP A 74 1.08 8.35 -11.47
N ARG A 75 2.14 8.09 -10.69
CA ARG A 75 2.91 9.10 -9.94
C ARG A 75 2.09 9.96 -8.96
N ARG A 76 0.83 9.61 -8.68
CA ARG A 76 0.02 10.31 -7.68
C ARG A 76 0.58 10.03 -6.29
N PRO A 77 0.62 11.04 -5.41
CA PRO A 77 1.25 10.90 -4.12
C PRO A 77 0.41 10.00 -3.20
N LEU A 78 1.09 9.22 -2.35
CA LEU A 78 0.46 8.39 -1.32
C LEU A 78 -0.37 9.20 -0.30
N THR A 79 -0.13 10.51 -0.19
CA THR A 79 -0.95 11.42 0.62
C THR A 79 -2.38 11.60 0.11
N SER A 80 -2.65 11.21 -1.14
CA SER A 80 -4.00 11.22 -1.74
C SER A 80 -4.81 9.94 -1.48
N VAL A 81 -4.20 8.93 -0.85
CA VAL A 81 -4.86 7.67 -0.50
C VAL A 81 -5.72 7.86 0.74
N ASP A 82 -6.94 7.33 0.70
CA ASP A 82 -7.79 7.18 1.90
C ASP A 82 -7.33 5.95 2.69
N TRP A 83 -6.37 6.18 3.58
CA TRP A 83 -5.76 5.13 4.39
C TRP A 83 -6.71 4.46 5.36
N ARG A 84 -7.77 5.16 5.78
CA ARG A 84 -8.81 4.57 6.61
C ARG A 84 -9.61 3.55 5.80
N ALA A 85 -10.01 3.89 4.58
CA ALA A 85 -10.71 2.97 3.69
C ALA A 85 -9.85 1.76 3.31
N VAL A 86 -8.55 1.95 3.00
CA VAL A 86 -7.62 0.84 2.74
C VAL A 86 -7.54 -0.08 3.96
N ARG A 87 -7.38 0.49 5.16
CA ARG A 87 -7.31 -0.27 6.41
C ARG A 87 -8.58 -1.08 6.66
N GLU A 88 -9.75 -0.47 6.49
CA GLU A 88 -11.05 -1.13 6.67
C GLU A 88 -11.20 -2.33 5.74
N ARG A 89 -10.84 -2.18 4.45
CA ARG A 89 -10.85 -3.30 3.48
C ARG A 89 -9.86 -4.40 3.82
N LEU A 90 -8.63 -4.03 4.15
CA LEU A 90 -7.57 -4.99 4.47
C LEU A 90 -7.93 -5.84 5.70
N VAL A 91 -8.49 -5.21 6.74
CA VAL A 91 -8.93 -5.91 7.96
C VAL A 91 -10.22 -6.69 7.73
N ALA A 92 -11.14 -6.21 6.89
CA ALA A 92 -12.34 -6.97 6.54
C ALA A 92 -12.01 -8.28 5.83
N GLY A 93 -10.95 -8.32 4.99
CA GLY A 93 -10.46 -9.54 4.36
C GLY A 93 -9.78 -10.56 5.28
N LEU A 94 -9.83 -10.37 6.61
CA LEU A 94 -9.43 -11.37 7.61
C LEU A 94 -10.57 -12.34 7.98
N PHE A 95 -11.82 -11.96 7.70
CA PHE A 95 -13.04 -12.68 8.11
C PHE A 95 -13.87 -13.05 6.88
#